data_AF-A0A6N9RLS1-F1
#
_entry.id   AF-A0A6N9RLS1-F1
#
_cell.length_a   1.000
_cell.length_b   1.000
_cell.length_c   1.000
_cell.angle_alpha   90.00
_cell.angle_beta   90.00
_cell.angle_gamma   90.00
#
_symmetry.space_group_name_H-M   'P 1'
#
loop_
_entity.id
_entity.type
_entity.pdbx_description
1 polymer ?
#
loop_
_entity_poly.entity_id
_entity_poly.type
_entity_poly.pdbx_seq_one_letter_code
_entity_poly.pdbx_strand_id
1 'polypeptide(L)' 'MTVPKNTLPLAGLETVYDALASAIDQAGPGKAELFLVKLALLNANALADARLFETHVQTALRDL' A
#
# COMPACT_ATOMS: atom_id res chain seq x y z
N MET A 1 -26.47 -9.11 -5.33
CA MET A 1 -25.88 -9.24 -3.98
C MET A 1 -24.76 -8.22 -3.88
N THR A 2 -24.90 -7.16 -3.08
CA THR A 2 -23.88 -6.13 -2.95
C THR A 2 -22.75 -6.67 -2.08
N VAL A 3 -21.60 -6.95 -2.70
CA VAL A 3 -20.36 -7.28 -1.98
C VAL A 3 -20.07 -6.14 -1.01
N PRO A 4 -19.92 -6.38 0.30
CA PRO A 4 -19.51 -5.32 1.22
C PRO A 4 -18.15 -4.81 0.75
N LYS A 5 -18.03 -3.50 0.52
CA LYS A 5 -16.73 -2.84 0.36
C LYS A 5 -15.99 -3.03 1.68
N ASN A 6 -15.11 -4.03 1.72
CA ASN A 6 -14.27 -4.35 2.87
C ASN A 6 -13.12 -3.33 2.96
N THR A 7 -13.49 -2.06 3.12
CA THR A 7 -12.55 -0.95 3.28
C THR A 7 -12.12 -0.89 4.74
N LEU A 8 -10.83 -0.70 5.00
CA LEU A 8 -10.38 -0.49 6.37
C LEU A 8 -11.04 0.79 6.95
N PRO A 9 -11.50 0.76 8.21
CA PRO A 9 -11.89 1.97 8.91
C PRO A 9 -10.68 2.90 9.10
N LEU A 10 -10.91 4.18 9.37
CA LEU A 10 -9.86 5.19 9.53
C LEU A 10 -8.77 4.75 10.54
N ALA A 11 -9.16 4.23 11.71
CA ALA A 11 -8.22 3.72 12.70
C ALA A 11 -7.33 2.57 12.18
N GLY A 12 -7.87 1.76 11.26
CA GLY A 12 -7.09 0.72 10.59
C GLY A 12 -6.08 1.31 9.60
N LEU A 13 -6.44 2.39 8.90
CA LEU A 13 -5.53 3.12 8.02
C LEU A 13 -4.41 3.83 8.79
N GLU A 14 -4.72 4.42 9.95
CA GLU A 14 -3.72 5.04 10.85
C GLU A 14 -2.69 4.00 11.32
N THR A 15 -3.16 2.82 11.75
CA THR A 15 -2.27 1.72 12.16
C THR A 15 -1.35 1.27 11.03
N VAL A 16 -1.87 1.18 9.80
CA VAL A 16 -1.07 0.82 8.62
C VAL A 16 -0.06 1.91 8.28
N TYR A 17 -0.46 3.18 8.38
CA TYR A 17 0.43 4.32 8.15
C TYR A 17 1.58 4.35 9.17
N ASP A 18 1.28 4.20 10.46
CA ASP A 18 2.31 4.17 11.52
C ASP A 18 3.30 3.01 11.32
N ALA A 19 2.79 1.82 10.97
CA ALA A 19 3.62 0.68 10.66
C ALA A 19 4.51 0.93 9.43
N LEU A 20 3.97 1.60 8.40
CA LEU A 20 4.72 1.95 7.19
C LEU A 20 5.81 2.98 7.49
N ALA A 21 5.50 4.03 8.24
CA ALA A 21 6.47 5.06 8.65
C ALA A 21 7.64 4.44 9.43
N SER A 22 7.34 3.61 10.43
CA SER A 22 8.37 2.90 11.19
C SER A 22 9.22 1.97 10.31
N ALA A 23 8.62 1.30 9.33
CA ALA A 23 9.35 0.42 8.42
C ALA A 23 10.26 1.19 7.44
N ILE A 24 9.82 2.36 6.96
CA ILE A 24 10.63 3.25 6.12
C ILE A 24 11.85 3.75 6.91
N ASP A 25 11.65 4.19 8.15
CA ASP A 25 12.73 4.65 9.02
C ASP A 25 13.76 3.53 9.28
N GLN A 26 13.29 2.30 9.50
CA GLN A 26 14.15 1.13 9.66
C GLN A 26 14.91 0.75 8.38
N ALA A 27 14.29 0.88 7.21
CA ALA A 27 14.96 0.65 5.93
C ALA A 27 16.07 1.70 5.67
N GLY A 28 15.83 2.93 6.11
CA GLY A 28 16.73 4.06 5.96
C GLY A 28 16.67 4.70 4.56
N PRO A 29 17.22 5.92 4.41
CA PRO A 29 17.03 6.77 3.24
C PRO A 29 17.59 6.17 1.94
N GLY A 30 18.58 5.27 2.00
CA GLY A 30 19.14 4.61 0.81
C GLY A 30 18.36 3.38 0.34
N LYS A 31 17.39 2.89 1.12
CA LYS A 31 16.62 1.66 0.81
C LYS A 31 15.11 1.84 0.91
N ALA A 32 14.62 3.01 1.30
CA ALA A 32 13.18 3.30 1.42
C ALA A 32 12.42 2.98 0.12
N GLU A 33 12.92 3.44 -1.02
CA GLU A 33 12.30 3.18 -2.33
C GLU A 33 12.28 1.67 -2.66
N LEU A 34 13.40 0.97 -2.46
CA LEU A 34 13.48 -0.48 -2.67
C LEU A 34 12.51 -1.26 -1.76
N PHE A 35 12.39 -0.83 -0.51
CA PHE A 35 11.45 -1.40 0.46
C PHE A 35 10.00 -1.17 -0.01
N LEU A 36 9.63 0.05 -0.40
CA LEU A 36 8.30 0.40 -0.85
C LEU A 36 7.90 -0.36 -2.11
N VAL A 37 8.80 -0.50 -3.08
CA VAL A 37 8.57 -1.30 -4.29
C VAL A 37 8.34 -2.77 -3.91
N LYS A 38 9.17 -3.34 -3.03
CA LYS A 38 9.01 -4.73 -2.57
C LYS A 38 7.68 -4.95 -1.84
N LEU A 39 7.28 -4.02 -0.97
CA LEU A 39 5.99 -4.06 -0.28
C LEU A 39 4.82 -3.98 -1.27
N ALA A 40 4.91 -3.09 -2.26
CA ALA A 40 3.89 -2.93 -3.28
C ALA A 40 3.71 -4.22 -4.12
N LEU A 41 4.82 -4.88 -4.50
CA LEU A 41 4.79 -6.17 -5.20
C LEU A 41 4.18 -7.30 -4.35
N LEU A 42 4.50 -7.36 -3.05
CA LEU A 42 3.88 -8.32 -2.13
C LEU A 42 2.36 -8.11 -2.02
N ASN A 43 1.92 -6.85 -1.93
CA ASN A 43 0.51 -6.51 -1.91
C ASN A 43 -0.19 -6.82 -3.24
N ALA A 44 0.45 -6.59 -4.39
CA ALA A 44 -0.07 -6.97 -5.70
C ALA A 44 -0.29 -8.50 -5.79
N ASN A 45 0.68 -9.28 -5.28
CA ASN A 45 0.56 -10.73 -5.22
C ASN A 45 -0.55 -11.19 -4.27
N ALA A 46 -0.71 -10.53 -3.12
CA ALA A 46 -1.78 -10.82 -2.17
C ALA A 46 -3.18 -10.44 -2.71
N LEU A 47 -3.26 -9.36 -3.49
CA LEU A 47 -4.47 -8.91 -4.16
C LEU A 47 -4.90 -9.86 -5.29
N ALA A 48 -3.93 -10.54 -5.91
CA ALA A 48 -4.13 -11.44 -7.05
C ALA A 48 -4.86 -10.80 -8.27
N ASP A 49 -4.82 -9.46 -8.37
CA ASP A 49 -5.41 -8.69 -9.47
C ASP A 49 -4.45 -7.57 -9.89
N ALA A 50 -3.79 -7.79 -11.03
CA ALA A 50 -2.84 -6.84 -11.59
C ALA A 50 -3.50 -5.53 -12.05
N ARG A 51 -4.72 -5.58 -12.62
CA ARG A 51 -5.40 -4.37 -13.13
C ARG A 51 -5.85 -3.46 -12.01
N LEU A 52 -6.34 -4.06 -10.92
CA LEU A 52 -6.72 -3.31 -9.73
C LEU A 52 -5.49 -2.66 -9.09
N PHE A 53 -4.36 -3.37 -9.03
CA PHE A 53 -3.10 -2.79 -8.57
C PHE A 53 -2.62 -1.64 -9.47
N GLU A 54 -2.64 -1.79 -10.80
CA GLU A 54 -2.32 -0.72 -11.74
C GLU A 54 -3.21 0.52 -11.54
N THR A 55 -4.51 0.30 -11.28
CA THR A 55 -5.46 1.39 -10.99
C THR A 55 -5.07 2.13 -9.71
N HIS A 56 -4.65 1.40 -8.66
CA HIS A 56 -4.16 2.02 -7.41
C HIS A 56 -2.89 2.83 -7.64
N VAL A 57 -1.95 2.34 -8.45
CA VAL A 57 -0.73 3.08 -8.83
C VAL A 57 -1.08 4.39 -9.53
N GLN A 58 -1.96 4.35 -10.53
CA GLN A 58 -2.38 5.57 -11.24
C GLN A 58 -3.14 6.55 -10.34
N THR A 59 -3.94 6.04 -9.40
CA THR A 59 -4.64 6.88 -8.42
C THR A 59 -3.66 7.56 -7.48
N ALA A 60 -2.70 6.82 -6.92
CA ALA A 60 -1.65 7.37 -6.07
C ALA A 60 -0.81 8.43 -6.80
N LEU A 61 -0.48 8.22 -8.07
CA LEU A 61 0.26 9.20 -8.89
C LEU A 61 -0.51 10.50 -9.12
N ARG A 62 -1.84 10.48 -9.09
CA ARG A 62 -2.68 11.67 -9.29
C ARG A 62 -2.90 12.47 -8.02
N ASP A 63 -2.80 11.81 -6.86
CA ASP A 63 -3.02 12.40 -5.54
C ASP A 63 -1.71 12.82 -4.84
N LEU A 64 -0.55 12.60 -5.48
CA LEU A 64 0.78 13.08 -5.07
C LEU A 64 0.97 14.58 -5.37
#